data_AF-A0A0V1D2A6-F1
#
_entry.id   AF-A0A0V1D2A6-F1
#
_cell.length_a   1.000
_cell.length_b   1.000
_cell.length_c   1.000
_cell.angle_alpha   90.00
_cell.angle_beta   90.00
_cell.angle_gamma   90.00
#
_symmetry.space_group_name_H-M   'P 1'
#
loop_
_entity.id
_entity.type
_entity.pdbx_description
1 polymer ?
#
loop_
_entity_poly.entity_id
_entity_poly.type
_entity_poly.pdbx_seq_one_letter_code
_entity_poly.pdbx_strand_id
1 'polypeptide(L)'
;MANRRRLFIQTNVVSRLIKDQRLYLQEFHSYQAQLQQLRHNNEDPDAILKMSKLVDESLMMVNDSAARLNNACKELCDQVKDLAALGDEEDVALSDRAKRILEEAQTVISSFVPPDPM
;
A
#
# COMPACT_ATOMS: atom_id res chain seq x y z
N MET A 1 -1.45 -21.07 -20.81
CA MET A 1 -2.13 -19.78 -21.13
C MET A 1 -2.92 -19.17 -19.97
N ALA A 2 -3.84 -19.89 -19.30
CA ALA A 2 -4.63 -19.32 -18.20
C ALA A 2 -3.78 -18.78 -17.03
N ASN A 3 -2.68 -19.48 -16.68
CA ASN A 3 -1.79 -19.08 -15.59
C ASN A 3 -1.00 -17.79 -15.90
N ARG A 4 -0.52 -17.61 -17.15
CA ARG A 4 0.14 -16.35 -17.60
C ARG A 4 -0.80 -15.16 -17.47
N ARG A 5 -2.03 -15.31 -17.97
CA ARG A 5 -3.05 -14.25 -17.88
C ARG A 5 -3.38 -13.93 -16.43
N ARG A 6 -3.53 -14.94 -15.57
CA ARG A 6 -3.80 -14.76 -14.14
C ARG A 6 -2.67 -13.98 -13.47
N LEU A 7 -1.42 -14.40 -13.67
CA LEU A 7 -0.24 -13.73 -13.14
C LEU A 7 -0.12 -12.27 -13.60
N PHE A 8 -0.35 -12.01 -14.88
CA PHE A 8 -0.33 -10.65 -15.44
C PHE A 8 -1.40 -9.76 -14.80
N ILE A 9 -2.63 -10.27 -14.65
CA ILE A 9 -3.72 -9.53 -14.02
C ILE A 9 -3.37 -9.22 -12.57
N GLN A 10 -2.93 -10.22 -11.82
CA GLN A 10 -2.60 -10.04 -10.41
C GLN A 10 -1.43 -9.07 -10.20
N THR A 11 -0.42 -9.12 -11.08
CA THR A 11 0.68 -8.14 -11.08
C THR A 11 0.17 -6.71 -11.23
N ASN A 12 -0.81 -6.49 -12.11
CA ASN A 12 -1.41 -5.16 -12.29
C ASN A 12 -2.32 -4.75 -11.12
N VAL A 13 -2.97 -5.72 -10.45
CA VAL A 13 -3.74 -5.46 -9.21
C VAL A 13 -2.82 -4.94 -8.12
N VAL A 14 -1.71 -5.63 -7.85
CA VAL A 14 -0.71 -5.20 -6.85
C VAL A 14 -0.13 -3.83 -7.23
N SER A 15 0.20 -3.60 -8.50
CA SER A 15 0.72 -2.32 -8.97
C SER A 15 -0.25 -1.14 -8.76
N ARG A 16 -1.56 -1.35 -8.85
CA ARG A 16 -2.57 -0.32 -8.54
C ARG A 16 -2.66 -0.08 -7.04
N LEU A 17 -2.72 -1.14 -6.24
CA LEU A 17 -2.79 -1.04 -4.78
C LEU A 17 -1.54 -0.36 -4.18
N ILE A 18 -0.37 -0.50 -4.80
CA ILE A 18 0.83 0.29 -4.43
C ILE A 18 0.57 1.81 -4.58
N LYS A 19 -0.07 2.22 -5.68
CA LYS A 19 -0.37 3.64 -5.93
C LYS A 19 -1.42 4.16 -4.95
N ASP A 20 -2.46 3.37 -4.70
CA ASP A 20 -3.50 3.71 -3.72
C ASP A 20 -2.89 3.88 -2.33
N GLN A 21 -2.06 2.92 -1.90
CA GLN A 21 -1.36 2.98 -0.61
C GLN A 21 -0.49 4.24 -0.50
N ARG A 22 0.28 4.57 -1.54
CA ARG A 22 1.12 5.78 -1.56
C ARG A 22 0.29 7.06 -1.45
N LEU A 23 -0.84 7.12 -2.15
CA LEU A 23 -1.74 8.27 -2.11
C LEU A 23 -2.30 8.48 -0.69
N TYR A 24 -2.83 7.41 -0.07
CA TYR A 24 -3.38 7.50 1.28
C TYR A 24 -2.31 7.82 2.33
N LEU A 25 -1.09 7.30 2.18
CA LEU A 25 0.04 7.67 3.04
C LEU A 25 0.39 9.16 2.92
N GLN A 26 0.43 9.70 1.70
CA GLN A 26 0.70 11.11 1.48
C GLN A 26 -0.37 12.00 2.12
N GLU A 27 -1.64 11.63 1.98
CA GLU A 27 -2.76 12.34 2.61
C GLU A 27 -2.67 12.30 4.14
N PHE A 28 -2.45 11.11 4.71
CA PHE A 28 -2.27 10.94 6.15
C PHE A 28 -1.14 11.81 6.70
N HIS A 29 0.04 11.79 6.07
CA HIS A 29 1.17 12.63 6.50
C HIS A 29 0.88 14.13 6.39
N SER A 30 0.15 14.54 5.34
CA SER A 30 -0.27 15.94 5.18
C SER A 30 -1.19 16.38 6.33
N TYR A 31 -2.21 15.58 6.67
CA TYR A 31 -3.10 15.89 7.79
C TYR A 31 -2.40 15.82 9.14
N GLN A 32 -1.49 14.87 9.34
CA GLN A 32 -0.69 14.77 10.55
C GLN A 32 0.19 16.02 10.74
N ALA A 33 0.85 16.50 9.68
CA ALA A 33 1.64 17.73 9.72
C ALA A 33 0.77 18.96 10.01
N GLN A 34 -0.42 19.05 9.40
CA GLN A 34 -1.37 20.12 9.69
C GLN A 34 -1.85 20.10 11.14
N LEU A 35 -2.17 18.93 11.70
CA LEU A 35 -2.55 18.78 13.10
C LEU A 35 -1.43 19.23 14.05
N GLN A 36 -0.19 18.88 13.76
CA GLN A 36 0.97 19.31 14.53
C GLN A 36 1.14 20.84 14.49
N GLN A 37 0.93 21.46 13.33
CA GLN A 37 0.95 22.93 13.20
C GLN A 37 -0.15 23.61 14.01
N LEU A 38 -1.40 23.10 13.95
CA LEU A 38 -2.51 23.63 14.76
C LEU A 38 -2.20 23.55 16.26
N ARG A 39 -1.65 22.42 16.72
CA ARG A 39 -1.22 22.23 18.11
C ARG A 39 -0.09 23.19 18.49
N HIS A 40 0.92 23.35 17.62
CA HIS A 40 2.05 24.24 17.86
C HIS A 40 1.61 25.71 17.99
N ASN A 41 0.67 26.13 17.14
CA ASN A 41 0.12 27.48 17.14
C ASN A 41 -0.87 27.74 18.28
N ASN A 42 -1.18 26.74 19.12
CA ASN A 42 -2.23 26.80 20.14
C ASN A 42 -3.57 27.31 19.59
N GLU A 43 -3.94 26.81 18.41
CA GLU A 43 -5.21 27.13 17.77
C GLU A 43 -6.41 26.62 18.58
N ASP A 44 -7.59 27.06 18.19
CA ASP A 44 -8.84 26.71 18.86
C ASP A 44 -9.04 25.18 19.01
N PRO A 45 -9.50 24.68 20.18
CA PRO A 45 -9.71 23.26 20.43
C PRO A 45 -10.63 22.57 19.42
N ASP A 46 -11.67 23.25 18.90
CA ASP A 46 -12.57 22.64 17.92
C ASP A 46 -11.87 22.43 16.57
N ALA A 47 -10.95 23.32 16.19
CA ALA A 47 -10.14 23.17 14.99
C ALA A 47 -9.18 21.97 15.12
N ILE A 48 -8.51 21.83 16.26
CA ILE A 48 -7.63 20.70 16.57
C ILE A 48 -8.43 19.38 16.56
N LEU A 49 -9.62 19.36 17.17
CA LEU A 49 -10.48 18.18 17.21
C LEU A 49 -10.95 17.75 15.81
N LYS A 50 -11.36 18.71 14.97
CA LYS A 50 -11.77 18.43 13.59
C LYS A 50 -10.61 17.83 12.77
N MET A 51 -9.42 18.42 12.88
CA MET A 51 -8.26 17.90 12.17
C MET A 51 -7.83 16.52 12.70
N SER A 52 -7.92 16.27 14.01
CA SER A 52 -7.65 14.95 14.58
C SER A 52 -8.54 13.86 13.98
N LYS A 53 -9.84 14.14 13.79
CA LYS A 53 -10.77 13.19 13.15
C LYS A 53 -10.39 12.87 11.71
N LEU A 54 -9.93 13.87 10.94
CA LEU A 54 -9.45 13.65 9.57
C LEU A 54 -8.17 12.80 9.55
N VAL A 55 -7.26 12.99 10.52
CA VAL A 55 -6.10 12.12 10.69
C VAL A 55 -6.53 10.68 10.98
N ASP A 56 -7.50 10.49 11.87
CA ASP A 56 -8.01 9.15 12.20
C ASP A 56 -8.69 8.48 10.99
N GLU A 57 -9.53 9.21 10.25
CA GLU A 57 -10.19 8.71 9.03
C GLU A 57 -9.18 8.33 7.94
N SER A 58 -8.17 9.18 7.69
CA SER A 58 -7.11 8.86 6.73
C SER A 58 -6.23 7.68 7.17
N LEU A 59 -5.97 7.54 8.47
CA LEU A 59 -5.28 6.37 9.03
C LEU A 59 -6.07 5.08 8.81
N MET A 60 -7.40 5.11 8.94
CA MET A 60 -8.24 3.95 8.61
C MET A 60 -8.09 3.54 7.14
N MET A 61 -8.02 4.51 6.23
CA MET A 61 -7.81 4.24 4.80
C MET A 61 -6.44 3.62 4.53
N VAL A 62 -5.38 4.14 5.14
CA VAL A 62 -4.01 3.59 5.05
C VAL A 62 -3.96 2.13 5.50
N ASN A 63 -4.66 1.80 6.59
CA ASN A 63 -4.71 0.44 7.12
C ASN A 63 -5.51 -0.51 6.21
N ASP A 64 -6.66 -0.07 5.67
CA ASP A 64 -7.45 -0.87 4.72
C ASP A 64 -6.66 -1.16 3.43
N SER A 65 -6.07 -0.13 2.83
CA SER A 65 -5.29 -0.30 1.60
C SER A 65 -4.05 -1.17 1.82
N ALA A 66 -3.42 -1.09 3.00
CA ALA A 66 -2.29 -1.95 3.35
C ALA A 66 -2.72 -3.41 3.51
N ALA A 67 -3.87 -3.68 4.13
CA ALA A 67 -4.42 -5.02 4.25
C ALA A 67 -4.75 -5.61 2.87
N ARG A 68 -5.39 -4.83 1.99
CA ARG A 68 -5.69 -5.23 0.60
C ARG A 68 -4.42 -5.51 -0.20
N LEU A 69 -3.41 -4.65 -0.09
CA LEU A 69 -2.13 -4.83 -0.75
C LEU A 69 -1.43 -6.11 -0.26
N ASN A 70 -1.36 -6.34 1.05
CA ASN A 70 -0.79 -7.55 1.64
C ASN A 70 -1.46 -8.83 1.12
N ASN A 71 -2.80 -8.84 1.05
CA ASN A 71 -3.55 -10.00 0.54
C ASN A 71 -3.27 -10.24 -0.95
N ALA A 72 -3.25 -9.17 -1.76
CA ALA A 72 -2.92 -9.28 -3.18
C ALA A 72 -1.48 -9.76 -3.42
N CYS A 73 -0.53 -9.32 -2.59
CA CYS A 73 0.87 -9.78 -2.61
C CYS A 73 1.01 -11.27 -2.28
N LYS A 74 0.28 -11.76 -1.27
CA LYS A 74 0.25 -13.20 -0.95
C LYS A 74 -0.22 -14.02 -2.15
N GLU A 75 -1.34 -13.62 -2.75
CA GLU A 75 -1.86 -14.31 -3.93
C GLU A 75 -0.89 -14.24 -5.11
N LEU A 76 -0.26 -13.08 -5.37
CA LEU A 76 0.73 -12.94 -6.44
C LEU A 76 1.95 -13.84 -6.19
N CYS A 77 2.42 -13.91 -4.94
CA CYS A 77 3.54 -14.78 -4.55
C CYS A 77 3.24 -16.24 -4.84
N ASP A 78 2.03 -16.71 -4.53
CA ASP A 78 1.63 -18.10 -4.79
C ASP A 78 1.53 -18.37 -6.29
N GLN A 79 0.96 -17.44 -7.07
CA GLN A 79 0.91 -17.55 -8.54
C GLN A 79 2.31 -17.58 -9.19
N VAL A 80 3.29 -16.84 -8.65
CA VAL A 80 4.67 -16.87 -9.14
C VAL A 80 5.32 -18.23 -8.89
N LYS A 81 5.09 -18.83 -7.71
CA LYS A 81 5.62 -20.17 -7.38
C LYS A 81 5.05 -21.23 -8.31
N ASP A 82 3.74 -21.18 -8.58
CA ASP A 82 3.06 -22.11 -9.47
C ASP A 82 3.60 -22.03 -10.91
N LEU A 83 3.96 -20.82 -11.38
CA LEU A 83 4.44 -20.60 -12.74
C LEU A 83 5.92 -20.98 -12.93
N ALA A 84 6.75 -20.76 -11.90
CA ALA A 84 8.18 -21.08 -11.92
C ALA A 84 8.47 -22.59 -12.08
N ALA A 85 7.49 -23.46 -11.78
CA ALA A 85 7.60 -24.90 -11.97
C ALA A 85 7.42 -25.36 -13.44
N LEU A 86 7.04 -24.46 -14.36
CA LEU A 86 6.49 -24.82 -15.67
C LEU A 86 7.21 -24.17 -16.89
N GLY A 87 8.11 -23.20 -16.70
CA GLY A 87 8.16 -22.06 -17.64
C GLY A 87 9.31 -21.95 -18.64
N ASP A 88 8.96 -21.50 -19.84
CA ASP A 88 9.84 -20.99 -20.92
C ASP A 88 10.27 -19.52 -20.68
N GLU A 89 10.94 -18.88 -21.66
CA GLU A 89 11.48 -17.50 -21.50
C GLU A 89 10.40 -16.44 -21.18
N GLU A 90 9.18 -16.59 -21.71
CA GLU A 90 8.08 -15.64 -21.44
C GLU A 90 7.58 -15.78 -20.00
N ASP A 91 7.52 -17.00 -19.49
CA ASP A 91 7.17 -17.30 -18.10
C ASP A 91 8.19 -16.72 -17.11
N VAL A 92 9.47 -16.77 -17.46
CA VAL A 92 10.56 -16.12 -16.68
C VAL A 92 10.36 -14.61 -16.64
N ALA A 93 10.14 -13.97 -17.80
CA ALA A 93 9.98 -12.52 -17.87
C ALA A 93 8.76 -12.01 -17.07
N LEU A 94 7.63 -12.71 -17.15
CA LEU A 94 6.43 -12.39 -16.34
C LEU A 94 6.69 -12.56 -14.85
N SER A 95 7.36 -13.64 -14.46
CA SER A 95 7.69 -13.92 -13.06
C SER A 95 8.63 -12.87 -12.47
N ASP A 96 9.65 -12.44 -13.22
CA ASP A 96 10.59 -11.42 -12.76
C ASP A 96 9.94 -10.05 -12.62
N ARG A 97 9.00 -9.72 -13.52
CA ARG A 97 8.17 -8.52 -13.34
C ARG A 97 7.34 -8.60 -12.07
N ALA A 98 6.68 -9.74 -11.81
CA ALA A 98 5.89 -9.94 -10.60
C ALA A 98 6.74 -9.80 -9.32
N LYS A 99 7.95 -10.39 -9.29
CA LYS A 99 8.90 -10.26 -8.17
C LYS A 99 9.29 -8.82 -7.90
N ARG A 100 9.63 -8.04 -8.93
CA ARG A 100 9.94 -6.60 -8.78
C ARG A 100 8.77 -5.82 -8.15
N ILE A 101 7.54 -6.11 -8.58
CA ILE A 101 6.34 -5.48 -8.02
C ILE A 101 6.10 -5.89 -6.57
N LEU A 102 6.39 -7.15 -6.20
CA LEU A 102 6.31 -7.61 -4.81
C LEU A 102 7.35 -6.90 -3.92
N GLU A 103 8.58 -6.71 -4.39
CA GLU A 103 9.62 -5.96 -3.67
C GLU A 103 9.22 -4.49 -3.43
N GLU A 104 8.67 -3.84 -4.47
CA GLU A 104 8.15 -2.48 -4.35
C GLU A 104 6.99 -2.40 -3.34
N ALA A 105 6.05 -3.34 -3.40
CA ALA A 105 4.94 -3.42 -2.45
C ALA A 105 5.44 -3.58 -1.02
N GLN A 106 6.43 -4.45 -0.79
CA GLN A 106 7.00 -4.68 0.53
C GLN A 106 7.68 -3.42 1.08
N THR A 107 8.39 -2.68 0.22
CA THR A 107 9.01 -1.40 0.60
C THR A 107 7.94 -0.40 1.04
N VAL A 108 6.85 -0.26 0.27
CA VAL A 108 5.75 0.67 0.61
C VAL A 108 5.06 0.26 1.91
N ILE A 109 4.77 -1.03 2.12
CA ILE A 109 4.17 -1.51 3.36
C ILE A 109 5.08 -1.23 4.56
N SER A 110 6.38 -1.50 4.44
CA SER A 110 7.35 -1.29 5.51
C SER A 110 7.63 0.18 5.82
N SER A 111 7.35 1.08 4.88
CA SER A 111 7.60 2.52 5.04
C SER A 111 6.58 3.21 5.96
N PHE A 112 5.45 2.55 6.25
CA PHE A 112 4.46 3.09 7.16
C PHE A 112 4.87 2.84 8.62
N VAL A 113 5.14 3.91 9.36
CA VAL A 113 5.29 3.90 10.81
C VAL A 113 4.03 4.57 11.38
N PRO A 114 3.14 3.83 12.06
CA PRO A 114 1.97 4.44 12.69
C PRO A 114 2.43 5.45 13.76
N PRO A 115 1.70 6.57 13.91
CA PRO A 115 2.01 7.53 14.96
C PRO A 115 1.90 6.88 16.33
N ASP A 116 2.78 7.25 17.25
CA ASP A 116 2.63 6.88 18.66
C ASP A 116 1.25 7.35 19.14
N PRO A 117 0.49 6.49 19.85
CA PRO A 117 -0.73 6.90 20.50
C PRO A 117 -0.38 7.99 21.53
N MET A 118 -0.83 9.21 21.25
CA MET A 118 -0.71 10.37 22.14
C MET A 118 -1.54 10.19 23.41
#